data_AF-A0A8T2EMN0-F1
#
_entry.id   AF-A0A8T2EMN0-F1
#
_cell.length_a   1.000
_cell.length_b   1.000
_cell.length_c   1.000
_cell.angle_alpha   90.00
_cell.angle_beta   90.00
_cell.angle_gamma   90.00
#
_symmetry.space_group_name_H-M   'P 1'
#
loop_
_entity.id
_entity.type
_entity.pdbx_description
1 polymer ?
#
loop_
_entity_poly.entity_id
_entity_poly.type
_entity_poly.pdbx_seq_one_letter_code
_entity_poly.pdbx_strand_id
1 'polypeptide(L)'
;MEESKRNLLDEEAKASLDIWRYVFGFADIAAAKCAIDLKIPEAIENHPSSQPVTLTELSSAVSASPSHLRRIMRFLVHQGLFKEVPTKDGLATGYTNTPLSRRMMITKLHGKDLWAFAQDNLCHSQLINEAMACDARRVVPRVAGACQGLFDGVATVVDVGGGTGETMGILVKEFPWIKGFNFDLPHVIEVAQVLDGVENVEGDMFDSIPASDAVIIKWVLHDWGDKDCIKILKNCKEAVLPNIGKVLIVECVIGEKKNTMIAEERDDKLEHVRLQLDMVMMVHTSTGKERTLKEWDFVLTEAGFARYEVRDFDDVQSLIIAYRS
;
A
#
# COMPACT_ATOMS: atom_id res chain seq x y z
N MET A 1 -19.77 38.45 10.65
CA MET A 1 -20.14 38.55 9.22
C MET A 1 -18.93 38.86 8.34
N GLU A 2 -18.06 39.81 8.69
CA GLU A 2 -16.81 40.11 7.97
C GLU A 2 -15.72 39.04 8.08
N GLU A 3 -15.63 38.36 9.22
CA GLU A 3 -14.66 37.26 9.44
C GLU A 3 -15.07 35.99 8.70
N SER A 4 -16.36 35.65 8.72
CA SER A 4 -16.91 34.55 7.91
C SER A 4 -16.77 34.80 6.40
N LYS A 5 -16.95 36.04 5.93
CA LYS A 5 -16.66 36.39 4.53
C LYS A 5 -15.17 36.29 4.19
N ARG A 6 -14.27 36.70 5.11
CA ARG A 6 -12.82 36.56 4.92
C ARG A 6 -12.39 35.10 4.88
N ASN A 7 -12.95 34.25 5.74
CA ASN A 7 -12.66 32.81 5.75
C ASN A 7 -13.15 32.12 4.46
N LEU A 8 -14.35 32.48 3.98
CA LEU A 8 -14.86 31.96 2.70
C LEU A 8 -13.99 32.40 1.51
N LEU A 9 -13.54 33.65 1.50
CA LEU A 9 -12.62 34.15 0.46
C LEU A 9 -11.25 33.46 0.52
N ASP A 10 -10.76 33.12 1.71
CA ASP A 10 -9.52 32.38 1.91
C ASP A 10 -9.67 30.90 1.49
N GLU A 11 -10.81 30.28 1.78
CA GLU A 11 -11.16 28.93 1.32
C GLU A 11 -11.29 28.86 -0.21
N GLU A 12 -11.96 29.83 -0.84
CA GLU A 12 -12.07 29.90 -2.30
C GLU A 12 -10.70 30.16 -2.96
N ALA A 13 -9.88 31.03 -2.37
CA ALA A 13 -8.53 31.28 -2.84
C ALA A 13 -7.64 30.04 -2.73
N LYS A 14 -7.73 29.31 -1.61
CA LYS A 14 -7.03 28.06 -1.40
C LYS A 14 -7.50 26.96 -2.36
N ALA A 15 -8.80 26.79 -2.54
CA ALA A 15 -9.36 25.82 -3.49
C ALA A 15 -8.93 26.14 -4.93
N SER A 16 -8.88 27.42 -5.30
CA SER A 16 -8.40 27.89 -6.61
C SER A 16 -6.92 27.61 -6.86
N LEU A 17 -6.11 27.44 -5.80
CA LEU A 17 -4.72 27.01 -5.89
C LEU A 17 -4.60 25.48 -5.85
N ASP A 18 -5.33 24.82 -4.95
CA ASP A 18 -5.27 23.37 -4.75
C ASP A 18 -5.75 22.60 -5.97
N ILE A 19 -6.72 23.12 -6.74
CA ILE A 19 -7.16 22.49 -7.99
C ILE A 19 -6.00 22.23 -8.97
N TRP A 20 -5.00 23.12 -9.01
CA TRP A 20 -3.84 22.95 -9.89
C TRP A 20 -2.92 21.80 -9.45
N ARG A 21 -2.91 21.47 -8.16
CA ARG A 21 -2.21 20.28 -7.65
C ARG A 21 -2.86 19.01 -8.15
N TYR A 22 -4.18 18.99 -8.34
CA TYR A 22 -4.87 17.84 -8.93
C TYR A 22 -4.76 17.82 -10.46
N VAL A 23 -4.88 18.98 -11.11
CA VAL A 23 -4.79 19.10 -12.58
C VAL A 23 -3.39 18.76 -13.10
N PHE A 24 -2.33 19.22 -12.41
CA PHE A 24 -0.94 19.02 -12.82
C PHE A 24 -0.12 18.14 -11.87
N GLY A 25 -0.72 17.52 -10.85
CA GLY A 25 0.01 16.69 -9.87
C GLY A 25 0.73 15.49 -10.48
N PHE A 26 0.28 15.02 -11.65
CA PHE A 26 0.98 13.98 -12.40
C PHE A 26 2.38 14.42 -12.85
N ALA A 27 2.63 15.74 -12.99
CA ALA A 27 3.92 16.27 -13.43
C ALA A 27 5.04 16.01 -12.41
N ASP A 28 4.72 16.03 -11.11
CA ASP A 28 5.67 15.70 -10.03
C ASP A 28 6.18 14.27 -10.18
N ILE A 29 5.25 13.32 -10.32
CA ILE A 29 5.54 11.90 -10.48
C ILE A 29 6.27 11.64 -11.81
N ALA A 30 5.78 12.22 -12.91
CA ALA A 30 6.36 12.03 -14.24
C ALA A 30 7.80 12.57 -14.32
N ALA A 31 8.08 13.73 -13.72
CA ALA A 31 9.42 14.29 -13.69
C ALA A 31 10.37 13.45 -12.81
N ALA A 32 9.90 12.98 -11.65
CA ALA A 32 10.68 12.10 -10.78
C ALA A 32 10.99 10.77 -11.46
N LYS A 33 9.99 10.15 -12.11
CA LYS A 33 10.17 8.93 -12.91
C LYS A 33 11.18 9.14 -14.02
N CYS A 34 11.09 10.25 -14.74
CA CYS A 34 12.05 10.59 -15.80
C CYS A 34 13.48 10.67 -15.25
N ALA A 35 13.68 11.23 -14.06
CA ALA A 35 15.00 11.27 -13.43
C ALA A 35 15.53 9.88 -13.05
N ILE A 36 14.65 8.98 -12.59
CA ILE A 36 14.98 7.58 -12.28
C ILE A 36 15.34 6.82 -13.57
N ASP A 37 14.49 6.89 -14.59
CA ASP A 37 14.68 6.18 -15.87
C ASP A 37 15.97 6.62 -16.57
N LEU A 38 16.28 7.93 -16.52
CA LEU A 38 17.52 8.50 -17.05
C LEU A 38 18.73 8.27 -16.14
N LYS A 39 18.54 7.67 -14.95
CA LYS A 39 19.60 7.45 -13.94
C LYS A 39 20.35 8.73 -13.58
N ILE A 40 19.62 9.84 -13.48
CA ILE A 40 20.17 11.15 -13.11
C ILE A 40 20.84 11.11 -11.72
N PRO A 41 20.22 10.53 -10.67
CA PRO A 41 20.87 10.45 -9.36
C PRO A 41 22.22 9.75 -9.42
N GLU A 42 22.31 8.62 -10.14
CA GLU A 42 23.51 7.83 -10.32
C GLU A 42 24.57 8.58 -11.14
N ALA A 43 24.16 9.28 -12.20
CA ALA A 43 25.06 10.10 -13.02
C ALA A 43 25.71 11.23 -12.20
N ILE A 44 24.96 11.82 -11.25
CA ILE A 44 25.49 12.83 -10.33
C ILE A 44 26.40 12.21 -9.27
N GLU A 45 26.02 11.06 -8.70
CA GLU A 45 26.78 10.43 -7.60
C GLU A 45 28.10 9.81 -8.07
N ASN A 46 28.09 9.19 -9.26
CA ASN A 46 29.26 8.53 -9.84
C ASN A 46 30.17 9.51 -10.60
N HIS A 47 29.82 10.79 -10.63
CA HIS A 47 30.62 11.79 -11.32
C HIS A 47 32.02 11.86 -10.67
N PRO A 48 33.12 11.73 -11.44
CA PRO A 48 34.47 11.55 -10.90
C PRO A 48 35.01 12.76 -10.12
N SER A 49 34.32 13.90 -10.20
CA SER A 49 34.69 15.14 -9.54
C SER A 49 33.75 15.41 -8.36
N SER A 50 34.29 15.80 -7.21
CA SER A 50 33.51 16.30 -6.05
C SER A 50 32.90 17.70 -6.29
N GLN A 51 32.75 18.09 -7.57
CA GLN A 51 32.16 19.33 -8.02
C GLN A 51 30.70 19.09 -8.41
N PRO A 52 29.86 20.12 -8.33
CA PRO A 52 28.52 20.07 -8.93
C PRO A 52 28.58 19.72 -10.42
N VAL A 53 27.73 18.79 -10.86
CA VAL A 53 27.72 18.32 -12.26
C VAL A 53 26.99 19.34 -13.12
N THR A 54 27.68 19.92 -14.10
CA THR A 54 27.08 20.90 -15.01
C THR A 54 25.99 20.26 -15.88
N LEU A 55 25.09 21.08 -16.43
CA LEU A 55 24.06 20.59 -17.35
C LEU A 55 24.65 19.84 -18.55
N THR A 56 25.78 20.29 -19.08
CA THR A 56 26.47 19.67 -20.23
C THR A 56 27.05 18.30 -19.89
N GLU A 57 27.71 18.19 -18.75
CA GLU A 57 28.24 16.92 -18.24
C GLU A 57 27.11 15.94 -17.97
N LEU A 58 26.05 16.39 -17.28
CA LEU A 58 24.90 15.55 -16.96
C LEU A 58 24.19 15.08 -18.23
N SER A 59 23.95 15.98 -19.19
CA SER A 59 23.34 15.66 -20.49
C SER A 59 24.13 14.58 -21.25
N SER A 60 25.46 14.66 -21.20
CA SER A 60 26.35 13.68 -21.81
C SER A 60 26.31 12.35 -21.06
N ALA A 61 26.30 12.37 -19.72
CA ALA A 61 26.23 11.17 -18.89
C ALA A 61 24.92 10.37 -19.08
N VAL A 62 23.78 11.06 -19.21
CA VAL A 62 22.47 10.39 -19.37
C VAL A 62 22.01 10.28 -20.83
N SER A 63 22.82 10.72 -21.79
CA SER A 63 22.50 10.73 -23.23
C SER A 63 21.16 11.41 -23.55
N ALA A 64 20.86 12.54 -22.89
CA ALA A 64 19.61 13.28 -23.06
C ALA A 64 19.83 14.69 -23.62
N SER A 65 18.85 15.22 -24.33
CA SER A 65 18.88 16.59 -24.87
C SER A 65 19.08 17.65 -23.76
N PRO A 66 20.10 18.54 -23.85
CA PRO A 66 20.37 19.53 -22.81
C PRO A 66 19.18 20.45 -22.50
N SER A 67 18.40 20.85 -23.52
CA SER A 67 17.26 21.77 -23.37
C SER A 67 16.09 21.11 -22.62
N HIS A 68 15.81 19.84 -22.89
CA HIS A 68 14.79 19.06 -22.19
C HIS A 68 15.24 18.76 -20.76
N LEU A 69 16.48 18.30 -20.59
CA LEU A 69 17.06 17.99 -19.29
C LEU A 69 17.07 19.21 -18.37
N ARG A 70 17.40 20.40 -18.87
CA ARG A 70 17.32 21.65 -18.09
C ARG A 70 15.93 21.92 -17.54
N ARG A 71 14.88 21.68 -18.33
CA ARG A 71 13.49 21.92 -17.91
C ARG A 71 13.09 20.96 -16.78
N ILE A 72 13.47 19.70 -16.92
CA ILE A 72 13.24 18.64 -15.91
C ILE A 72 14.02 18.97 -14.63
N MET A 73 15.33 19.23 -14.73
CA MET A 73 16.17 19.55 -13.57
C MET A 73 15.71 20.81 -12.84
N ARG A 74 15.29 21.87 -13.57
CA ARG A 74 14.73 23.07 -12.94
C ARG A 74 13.51 22.75 -12.08
N PHE A 75 12.63 21.89 -12.57
CA PHE A 75 11.44 21.49 -11.85
C PHE A 75 11.79 20.62 -10.62
N LEU A 76 12.68 19.64 -10.79
CA LEU A 76 13.09 18.75 -9.70
C LEU A 76 13.92 19.48 -8.62
N VAL A 77 14.68 20.50 -9.00
CA VAL A 77 15.36 21.39 -8.03
C VAL A 77 14.36 22.22 -7.25
N HIS A 78 13.33 22.75 -7.90
CA HIS A 78 12.26 23.49 -7.21
C HIS A 78 11.52 22.62 -6.20
N GLN A 79 11.28 21.35 -6.54
CA GLN A 79 10.69 20.35 -5.64
C GLN A 79 11.65 19.85 -4.54
N GLY A 80 12.92 20.29 -4.56
CA GLY A 80 13.93 19.88 -3.57
C GLY A 80 14.50 18.47 -3.76
N LEU A 81 14.19 17.80 -4.88
CA LEU A 81 14.76 16.50 -5.20
C LEU A 81 16.25 16.62 -5.52
N PHE A 82 16.65 17.67 -6.24
CA PHE A 82 18.06 17.98 -6.50
C PHE A 82 18.38 19.40 -6.00
N LYS A 83 19.67 19.72 -5.94
CA LYS A 83 20.11 21.07 -5.59
C LYS A 83 21.02 21.64 -6.66
N GLU A 84 20.69 22.83 -7.14
CA GLU A 84 21.57 23.62 -7.99
C GLU A 84 22.52 24.45 -7.11
N VAL A 85 23.82 24.38 -7.40
CA VAL A 85 24.88 25.06 -6.64
C VAL A 85 25.96 25.60 -7.58
N PRO A 86 26.65 26.70 -7.23
CA PRO A 86 27.76 27.22 -8.04
C PRO A 86 28.93 26.23 -8.11
N THR A 87 29.59 26.16 -9.27
CA THR A 87 30.86 25.44 -9.43
C THR A 87 31.97 26.14 -8.65
N LYS A 88 33.05 25.45 -8.26
CA LYS A 88 34.13 26.05 -7.42
C LYS A 88 34.85 27.24 -8.07
N ASP A 89 34.84 27.34 -9.40
CA ASP A 89 35.37 28.50 -10.14
C ASP A 89 34.38 29.68 -10.21
N GLY A 90 33.12 29.48 -9.79
CA GLY A 90 32.06 30.49 -9.79
C GLY A 90 31.55 30.86 -11.18
N LEU A 91 31.99 30.16 -12.24
CA LEU A 91 31.69 30.50 -13.62
C LEU A 91 30.39 29.84 -14.13
N ALA A 92 29.92 28.80 -13.45
CA ALA A 92 28.72 28.05 -13.83
C ALA A 92 27.92 27.57 -12.61
N THR A 93 26.74 27.02 -12.88
CA THR A 93 25.96 26.24 -11.91
C THR A 93 25.99 24.76 -12.30
N GLY A 94 25.97 23.90 -11.29
CA GLY A 94 25.83 22.47 -11.45
C GLY A 94 24.87 21.87 -10.45
N TYR A 95 24.55 20.60 -10.63
CA TYR A 95 23.57 19.87 -9.84
C TYR A 95 24.28 18.95 -8.83
N THR A 96 23.66 18.81 -7.67
CA THR A 96 24.07 17.88 -6.61
C THR A 96 22.87 17.11 -6.09
N ASN A 97 23.12 15.89 -5.61
CA ASN A 97 22.09 15.08 -4.99
C ASN A 97 21.70 15.62 -3.61
N THR A 98 20.40 15.68 -3.32
CA THR A 98 19.88 15.85 -1.96
C THR A 98 19.75 14.47 -1.29
N PRO A 99 19.41 14.38 0.00
CA PRO A 99 19.04 13.09 0.59
C PRO A 99 17.90 12.40 -0.17
N LEU A 100 16.97 13.15 -0.75
CA LEU A 100 15.80 12.62 -1.45
C LEU A 100 16.19 11.99 -2.80
N SER A 101 16.95 12.68 -3.67
CA SER A 101 17.39 12.06 -4.93
C SER A 101 18.31 10.86 -4.73
N ARG A 102 19.07 10.77 -3.63
CA ARG A 102 19.86 9.56 -3.32
C ARG A 102 19.00 8.33 -3.03
N ARG A 103 17.74 8.50 -2.60
CA ARG A 103 16.80 7.39 -2.42
C ARG A 103 16.20 6.90 -3.74
N MET A 104 16.33 7.69 -4.81
CA MET A 104 15.83 7.36 -6.15
C MET A 104 16.78 6.50 -6.97
N MET A 105 17.99 6.23 -6.47
CA MET A 105 18.97 5.38 -7.16
C MET A 105 18.47 3.94 -7.22
N ILE A 106 18.49 3.35 -8.41
CA ILE A 106 18.02 1.99 -8.67
C ILE A 106 18.79 0.99 -7.80
N THR A 107 20.08 1.21 -7.53
CA THR A 107 20.89 0.32 -6.67
C THR A 107 20.51 0.37 -5.19
N LYS A 108 19.84 1.44 -4.72
CA LYS A 108 19.35 1.57 -3.33
C LYS A 108 17.88 1.19 -3.17
N LEU A 109 17.10 1.23 -4.24
CA LEU A 109 15.70 0.76 -4.25
C LEU A 109 15.60 -0.77 -4.13
N HIS A 110 16.64 -1.52 -4.48
CA HIS A 110 16.63 -2.99 -4.51
C HIS A 110 17.12 -3.68 -3.22
N GLY A 111 17.32 -2.96 -2.11
CA GLY A 111 18.01 -3.52 -0.94
C GLY A 111 17.13 -4.08 0.17
N LYS A 112 15.91 -3.56 0.34
CA LYS A 112 15.00 -3.89 1.44
C LYS A 112 13.56 -3.78 0.93
N ASP A 113 12.72 -4.76 1.26
CA ASP A 113 11.28 -4.64 1.00
C ASP A 113 10.65 -3.51 1.86
N LEU A 114 9.42 -3.14 1.52
CA LEU A 114 8.67 -2.05 2.18
C LEU A 114 8.64 -2.18 3.71
N TRP A 115 8.49 -3.40 4.23
CA TRP A 115 8.32 -3.68 5.65
C TRP A 115 9.64 -3.61 6.39
N ALA A 116 10.71 -4.14 5.79
CA ALA A 116 12.08 -3.95 6.29
C ALA A 116 12.47 -2.45 6.28
N PHE A 117 11.99 -1.67 5.32
CA PHE A 117 12.17 -0.22 5.33
C PHE A 117 11.33 0.47 6.41
N ALA A 118 10.07 0.10 6.59
CA ALA A 118 9.19 0.68 7.61
C ALA A 118 9.70 0.41 9.04
N GLN A 119 10.21 -0.80 9.30
CA GLN A 119 10.80 -1.18 10.58
C GLN A 119 12.00 -0.28 10.96
N ASP A 120 12.83 0.09 9.97
CA ASP A 120 13.97 0.98 10.17
C ASP A 120 13.60 2.48 10.20
N ASN A 121 12.38 2.85 9.79
CA ASN A 121 11.96 4.24 9.58
C ASN A 121 10.58 4.51 10.21
N LEU A 122 10.58 4.84 11.50
CA LEU A 122 9.36 5.10 12.29
C LEU A 122 8.38 6.09 11.65
N CYS A 123 8.87 7.19 11.07
CA CYS A 123 8.01 8.17 10.39
C CYS A 123 7.28 7.58 9.18
N HIS A 124 7.92 6.63 8.47
CA HIS A 124 7.30 5.95 7.34
C HIS A 124 6.28 4.90 7.82
N SER A 125 6.62 4.13 8.85
CA SER A 125 5.69 3.19 9.50
C SER A 125 4.43 3.91 9.99
N GLN A 126 4.57 5.06 10.66
CA GLN A 126 3.43 5.89 11.09
C GLN A 126 2.55 6.35 9.92
N LEU A 127 3.16 6.77 8.80
CA LEU A 127 2.41 7.20 7.62
C LEU A 127 1.62 6.05 6.99
N ILE A 128 2.21 4.86 6.88
CA ILE A 128 1.54 3.66 6.39
C ILE A 128 0.39 3.28 7.32
N ASN A 129 0.64 3.23 8.64
CA ASN A 129 -0.37 2.87 9.62
C ASN A 129 -1.60 3.79 9.54
N GLU A 130 -1.40 5.11 9.41
CA GLU A 130 -2.52 6.05 9.26
C GLU A 130 -3.24 5.88 7.92
N ALA A 131 -2.52 5.62 6.83
CA ALA A 131 -3.13 5.33 5.54
C ALA A 131 -4.01 4.06 5.59
N MET A 132 -3.52 3.00 6.23
CA MET A 132 -4.26 1.74 6.41
C MET A 132 -5.48 1.92 7.31
N ALA A 133 -5.36 2.68 8.41
CA ALA A 133 -6.49 3.00 9.29
C ALA A 133 -7.55 3.84 8.55
N CYS A 134 -7.13 4.81 7.73
CA CYS A 134 -8.05 5.61 6.91
C CYS A 134 -8.87 4.74 5.94
N ASP A 135 -8.23 3.81 5.25
CA ASP A 135 -8.97 2.86 4.40
C ASP A 135 -9.87 1.93 5.22
N ALA A 136 -9.39 1.41 6.35
CA ALA A 136 -10.20 0.54 7.21
C ALA A 136 -11.51 1.22 7.63
N ARG A 137 -11.46 2.50 8.05
CA ARG A 137 -12.65 3.30 8.37
C ARG A 137 -13.63 3.44 7.20
N ARG A 138 -13.14 3.40 5.95
CA ARG A 138 -13.97 3.50 4.73
C ARG A 138 -14.57 2.15 4.33
N VAL A 139 -13.78 1.06 4.41
CA VAL A 139 -14.09 -0.23 3.79
C VAL A 139 -14.70 -1.22 4.77
N VAL A 140 -14.21 -1.26 6.02
CA VAL A 140 -14.60 -2.30 6.99
C VAL A 140 -16.09 -2.27 7.33
N PRO A 141 -16.80 -1.12 7.37
CA PRO A 141 -18.25 -1.14 7.52
C PRO A 141 -18.98 -1.89 6.39
N ARG A 142 -18.47 -1.84 5.15
CA ARG A 142 -19.03 -2.59 4.01
C ARG A 142 -18.69 -4.07 4.10
N VAL A 143 -17.46 -4.39 4.51
CA VAL A 143 -17.02 -5.77 4.78
C VAL A 143 -17.90 -6.39 5.87
N ALA A 144 -18.16 -5.67 6.96
CA ALA A 144 -19.01 -6.13 8.04
C ALA A 144 -20.44 -6.44 7.54
N GLY A 145 -21.00 -5.57 6.68
CA GLY A 145 -22.25 -5.85 5.97
C GLY A 145 -22.20 -7.12 5.11
N ALA A 146 -21.11 -7.33 4.36
CA ALA A 146 -20.90 -8.54 3.56
C ALA A 146 -20.66 -9.81 4.41
N CYS A 147 -20.27 -9.64 5.68
CA CYS A 147 -20.05 -10.70 6.66
C CYS A 147 -21.29 -11.07 7.48
N GLN A 148 -22.47 -10.47 7.23
CA GLN A 148 -23.70 -10.85 7.93
C GLN A 148 -23.96 -12.37 7.81
N GLY A 149 -24.26 -13.01 8.95
CA GLY A 149 -24.42 -14.46 9.07
C GLY A 149 -23.12 -15.28 9.07
N LEU A 150 -21.97 -14.71 8.66
CA LEU A 150 -20.68 -15.40 8.74
C LEU A 150 -20.14 -15.45 10.16
N PHE A 151 -20.52 -14.51 11.03
CA PHE A 151 -20.10 -14.48 12.43
C PHE A 151 -21.08 -15.14 13.40
N ASP A 152 -22.13 -15.79 12.88
CA ASP A 152 -23.06 -16.57 13.70
C ASP A 152 -22.30 -17.72 14.37
N GLY A 153 -22.31 -17.75 15.71
CA GLY A 153 -21.59 -18.74 16.50
C GLY A 153 -20.06 -18.58 16.55
N VAL A 154 -19.51 -17.49 16.00
CA VAL A 154 -18.09 -17.12 16.12
C VAL A 154 -17.90 -16.32 17.42
N ALA A 155 -17.06 -16.80 18.32
CA ALA A 155 -16.75 -16.10 19.58
C ALA A 155 -15.44 -15.33 19.51
N THR A 156 -14.48 -15.80 18.72
CA THR A 156 -13.14 -15.20 18.60
C THR A 156 -12.75 -14.96 17.14
N VAL A 157 -12.19 -13.78 16.86
CA VAL A 157 -11.65 -13.45 15.54
C VAL A 157 -10.25 -12.86 15.69
N VAL A 158 -9.30 -13.34 14.91
CA VAL A 158 -7.97 -12.73 14.78
C VAL A 158 -7.84 -11.97 13.47
N ASP A 159 -7.36 -10.74 13.53
CA ASP A 159 -6.98 -9.90 12.40
C ASP A 159 -5.47 -10.01 12.18
N VAL A 160 -5.08 -10.71 11.12
CA VAL A 160 -3.67 -11.01 10.80
C VAL A 160 -3.11 -9.89 9.93
N GLY A 161 -2.04 -9.24 10.39
CA GLY A 161 -1.55 -7.99 9.79
C GLY A 161 -2.51 -6.83 10.08
N GLY A 162 -3.16 -6.84 11.25
CA GLY A 162 -4.22 -5.89 11.61
C GLY A 162 -3.74 -4.45 11.88
N GLY A 163 -2.43 -4.21 11.81
CA GLY A 163 -1.82 -2.91 12.02
C GLY A 163 -2.08 -2.37 13.43
N THR A 164 -2.58 -1.14 13.49
CA THR A 164 -2.93 -0.48 14.77
C THR A 164 -4.31 -0.86 15.30
N GLY A 165 -4.99 -1.83 14.68
CA GLY A 165 -6.22 -2.44 15.18
C GLY A 165 -7.54 -1.80 14.71
N GLU A 166 -7.50 -0.86 13.76
CA GLU A 166 -8.70 -0.15 13.29
C GLU A 166 -9.76 -1.10 12.71
N THR A 167 -9.35 -2.09 11.90
CA THR A 167 -10.27 -3.09 11.32
C THR A 167 -10.97 -3.89 12.40
N MET A 168 -10.22 -4.51 13.31
CA MET A 168 -10.80 -5.27 14.42
C MET A 168 -11.65 -4.39 15.33
N GLY A 169 -11.23 -3.14 15.60
CA GLY A 169 -11.98 -2.16 16.38
C GLY A 169 -13.34 -1.80 15.80
N ILE A 170 -13.47 -1.78 14.47
CA ILE A 170 -14.76 -1.59 13.78
C ILE A 170 -15.60 -2.87 13.88
N LEU A 171 -14.98 -4.04 13.66
CA LEU A 171 -15.70 -5.31 13.69
C LEU A 171 -16.30 -5.64 15.06
N VAL A 172 -15.56 -5.43 16.17
CA VAL A 172 -16.11 -5.70 17.51
C VAL A 172 -17.21 -4.73 17.91
N LYS A 173 -17.29 -3.54 17.29
CA LYS A 173 -18.43 -2.61 17.49
C LYS A 173 -19.68 -3.09 16.74
N GLU A 174 -19.51 -3.64 15.54
CA GLU A 174 -20.62 -4.17 14.73
C GLU A 174 -21.10 -5.54 15.23
N PHE A 175 -20.19 -6.35 15.79
CA PHE A 175 -20.46 -7.68 16.32
C PHE A 175 -20.01 -7.79 17.80
N PRO A 176 -20.73 -7.18 18.75
CA PRO A 176 -20.26 -7.00 20.14
C PRO A 176 -20.04 -8.27 20.96
N TRP A 177 -20.48 -9.44 20.48
CA TRP A 177 -20.22 -10.72 21.13
C TRP A 177 -18.84 -11.30 20.80
N ILE A 178 -18.18 -10.79 19.76
CA ILE A 178 -16.87 -11.26 19.32
C ILE A 178 -15.78 -10.67 20.23
N LYS A 179 -14.90 -11.52 20.75
CA LYS A 179 -13.61 -11.11 21.26
C LYS A 179 -12.61 -11.02 20.10
N GLY A 180 -12.06 -9.83 19.86
CA GLY A 180 -11.10 -9.58 18.79
C GLY A 180 -9.66 -9.74 19.24
N PHE A 181 -8.81 -10.25 18.35
CA PHE A 181 -7.35 -10.22 18.47
C PHE A 181 -6.77 -9.42 17.31
N ASN A 182 -6.05 -8.34 17.58
CA ASN A 182 -5.28 -7.62 16.58
C ASN A 182 -3.86 -8.18 16.57
N PHE A 183 -3.44 -8.83 15.48
CA PHE A 183 -2.17 -9.54 15.38
C PHE A 183 -1.25 -8.91 14.35
N ASP A 184 -0.08 -8.44 14.78
CA ASP A 184 0.92 -7.80 13.92
C ASP A 184 2.34 -7.95 14.50
N LEU A 185 3.35 -7.41 13.80
CA LEU A 185 4.73 -7.39 14.24
C LEU A 185 4.89 -6.59 15.55
N PRO A 186 5.87 -6.93 16.41
CA PRO A 186 6.07 -6.29 17.71
C PRO A 186 6.12 -4.75 17.66
N HIS A 187 6.86 -4.20 16.70
CA HIS A 187 7.02 -2.74 16.55
C HIS A 187 5.74 -2.01 16.12
N VAL A 188 4.79 -2.71 15.49
CA VAL A 188 3.49 -2.16 15.10
C VAL A 188 2.53 -2.22 16.28
N ILE A 189 2.52 -3.35 16.99
CA ILE A 189 1.70 -3.55 18.20
C ILE A 189 2.09 -2.59 19.33
N GLU A 190 3.37 -2.27 19.48
CA GLU A 190 3.86 -1.31 20.48
C GLU A 190 3.16 0.06 20.40
N VAL A 191 2.77 0.48 19.19
CA VAL A 191 2.09 1.76 18.93
C VAL A 191 0.58 1.61 18.68
N ALA A 192 0.04 0.40 18.75
CA ALA A 192 -1.37 0.12 18.53
C ALA A 192 -2.25 0.69 19.67
N GLN A 193 -3.48 1.06 19.33
CA GLN A 193 -4.41 1.59 20.33
C GLN A 193 -4.96 0.47 21.21
N VAL A 194 -5.24 0.78 22.47
CA VAL A 194 -6.02 -0.10 23.35
C VAL A 194 -7.49 0.13 23.06
N LEU A 195 -8.17 -0.88 22.51
CA LEU A 195 -9.57 -0.81 22.10
C LEU A 195 -10.40 -1.79 22.94
N ASP A 196 -11.61 -1.38 23.33
CA ASP A 196 -12.51 -2.25 24.08
C ASP A 196 -12.93 -3.46 23.22
N GLY A 197 -12.90 -4.65 23.81
CA GLY A 197 -13.16 -5.91 23.12
C GLY A 197 -12.03 -6.43 22.21
N VAL A 198 -10.88 -5.72 22.12
CA VAL A 198 -9.73 -6.11 21.30
C VAL A 198 -8.48 -6.34 22.15
N GLU A 199 -7.81 -7.47 21.93
CA GLU A 199 -6.52 -7.79 22.52
C GLU A 199 -5.42 -7.66 21.44
N ASN A 200 -4.42 -6.82 21.70
CA ASN A 200 -3.27 -6.68 20.80
C ASN A 200 -2.27 -7.82 21.08
N VAL A 201 -1.89 -8.55 20.04
CA VAL A 201 -1.00 -9.71 20.11
C VAL A 201 0.14 -9.53 19.13
N GLU A 202 1.37 -9.57 19.62
CA GLU A 202 2.56 -9.49 18.74
C GLU A 202 2.98 -10.87 18.23
N GLY A 203 3.50 -10.91 17.02
CA GLY A 203 4.14 -12.11 16.46
C GLY A 203 4.44 -11.99 14.97
N ASP A 204 4.76 -13.13 14.36
CA ASP A 204 5.02 -13.23 12.93
C ASP A 204 4.05 -14.25 12.31
N MET A 205 3.26 -13.79 11.34
CA MET A 205 2.30 -14.61 10.59
C MET A 205 2.95 -15.75 9.80
N PHE A 206 4.25 -15.64 9.48
CA PHE A 206 5.01 -16.70 8.84
C PHE A 206 5.39 -17.83 9.80
N ASP A 207 5.32 -17.59 11.11
CA ASP A 207 5.65 -18.59 12.13
C ASP A 207 4.39 -19.23 12.71
N SER A 208 3.51 -18.42 13.32
CA SER A 208 2.26 -18.91 13.90
C SER A 208 1.23 -17.80 14.09
N ILE A 209 -0.05 -18.14 13.95
CA ILE A 209 -1.17 -17.22 14.14
C ILE A 209 -1.98 -17.67 15.37
N PRO A 210 -2.42 -16.74 16.24
CA PRO A 210 -3.26 -17.08 17.40
C PRO A 210 -4.50 -17.90 17.02
N ALA A 211 -4.78 -18.95 17.78
CA ALA A 211 -5.96 -19.77 17.54
C ALA A 211 -7.24 -18.95 17.75
N SER A 212 -8.20 -19.06 16.82
CA SER A 212 -9.46 -18.31 16.83
C SER A 212 -10.54 -19.03 16.02
N ASP A 213 -11.80 -18.71 16.24
CA ASP A 213 -12.90 -19.32 15.48
C ASP A 213 -12.91 -18.87 14.00
N ALA A 214 -12.46 -17.64 13.75
CA ALA A 214 -12.21 -17.13 12.41
C ALA A 214 -10.94 -16.28 12.33
N VAL A 215 -10.37 -16.22 11.14
CA VAL A 215 -9.28 -15.31 10.79
C VAL A 215 -9.84 -14.28 9.81
N ILE A 216 -9.48 -13.01 9.96
CA ILE A 216 -9.57 -12.00 8.92
C ILE A 216 -8.16 -11.57 8.51
N ILE A 217 -7.96 -11.37 7.21
CA ILE A 217 -6.70 -10.90 6.63
C ILE A 217 -7.04 -9.90 5.52
N LYS A 218 -6.72 -8.62 5.75
CA LYS A 218 -7.08 -7.52 4.87
C LYS A 218 -5.81 -6.80 4.41
N TRP A 219 -5.59 -6.70 3.09
CA TRP A 219 -4.43 -6.03 2.51
C TRP A 219 -3.10 -6.53 3.08
N VAL A 220 -2.92 -7.84 3.00
CA VAL A 220 -1.68 -8.50 3.43
C VAL A 220 -1.18 -9.42 2.33
N LEU A 221 -2.06 -10.27 1.79
CA LEU A 221 -1.67 -11.28 0.81
C LEU A 221 -1.27 -10.67 -0.54
N HIS A 222 -1.70 -9.45 -0.84
CA HIS A 222 -1.23 -8.75 -2.04
C HIS A 222 0.23 -8.28 -1.95
N ASP A 223 0.82 -8.20 -0.76
CA ASP A 223 2.23 -7.80 -0.59
C ASP A 223 3.22 -8.92 -0.93
N TRP A 224 2.71 -10.15 -1.04
CA TRP A 224 3.52 -11.36 -1.12
C TRP A 224 3.28 -12.14 -2.41
N GLY A 225 4.35 -12.78 -2.90
CA GLY A 225 4.27 -13.77 -3.96
C GLY A 225 3.56 -15.06 -3.52
N ASP A 226 3.21 -15.91 -4.50
CA ASP A 226 2.32 -17.06 -4.26
C ASP A 226 2.86 -18.06 -3.21
N LYS A 227 4.18 -18.30 -3.18
CA LYS A 227 4.82 -19.19 -2.20
C LYS A 227 4.60 -18.73 -0.77
N ASP A 228 4.74 -17.43 -0.52
CA ASP A 228 4.64 -16.82 0.78
C ASP A 228 3.16 -16.71 1.20
N CYS A 229 2.27 -16.36 0.26
CA CYS A 229 0.82 -16.43 0.48
C CYS A 229 0.35 -17.82 0.88
N ILE A 230 0.82 -18.88 0.21
CA ILE A 230 0.48 -20.26 0.55
C ILE A 230 0.94 -20.60 1.98
N LYS A 231 2.11 -20.10 2.40
CA LYS A 231 2.61 -20.31 3.77
C LYS A 231 1.73 -19.60 4.79
N ILE A 232 1.41 -18.31 4.57
CA ILE A 232 0.52 -17.53 5.45
C ILE A 232 -0.86 -18.20 5.55
N LEU A 233 -1.45 -18.58 4.41
CA LEU A 233 -2.76 -19.22 4.36
C LEU A 233 -2.79 -20.58 5.06
N LYS A 234 -1.70 -21.36 5.03
CA LYS A 234 -1.56 -22.59 5.81
C LYS A 234 -1.58 -22.30 7.32
N ASN A 235 -0.87 -21.28 7.77
CA ASN A 235 -0.89 -20.87 9.17
C ASN A 235 -2.28 -20.35 9.59
N CYS A 236 -2.97 -19.59 8.72
CA CYS A 236 -4.36 -19.17 8.96
C CYS A 236 -5.30 -20.39 9.06
N LYS A 237 -5.10 -21.39 8.20
CA LYS A 237 -5.85 -22.64 8.25
C LYS A 237 -5.62 -23.36 9.57
N GLU A 238 -4.37 -23.46 10.03
CA GLU A 238 -4.02 -24.11 11.29
C GLU A 238 -4.65 -23.42 12.51
N ALA A 239 -4.77 -22.09 12.48
CA ALA A 239 -5.32 -21.26 13.56
C ALA A 239 -6.84 -21.43 13.79
N VAL A 240 -7.62 -21.86 12.78
CA VAL A 240 -9.10 -21.96 12.88
C VAL A 240 -9.59 -23.39 13.02
N LEU A 241 -10.69 -23.68 13.73
CA LEU A 241 -11.11 -25.09 13.95
C LEU A 241 -11.55 -25.84 12.67
N PRO A 242 -11.27 -27.15 12.53
CA PRO A 242 -11.78 -27.97 11.41
C PRO A 242 -13.31 -27.94 11.30
N ASN A 243 -13.84 -28.01 10.08
CA ASN A 243 -15.28 -28.02 9.73
C ASN A 243 -16.12 -26.79 10.09
N ILE A 244 -15.61 -25.89 10.95
CA ILE A 244 -16.35 -24.71 11.45
C ILE A 244 -15.59 -23.43 11.11
N GLY A 245 -14.26 -23.47 11.19
CA GLY A 245 -13.36 -22.36 11.00
C GLY A 245 -13.36 -21.82 9.58
N LYS A 246 -13.17 -20.51 9.46
CA LYS A 246 -13.16 -19.79 8.19
C LYS A 246 -12.07 -18.72 8.19
N VAL A 247 -11.51 -18.47 7.00
CA VAL A 247 -10.54 -17.40 6.76
C VAL A 247 -11.21 -16.40 5.82
N LEU A 248 -11.36 -15.16 6.28
CA LEU A 248 -11.96 -14.04 5.58
C LEU A 248 -10.83 -13.19 4.99
N ILE A 249 -10.66 -13.26 3.67
CA ILE A 249 -9.61 -12.54 2.95
C ILE A 249 -10.26 -11.33 2.28
N VAL A 250 -9.77 -10.13 2.58
CA VAL A 250 -10.28 -8.87 2.02
C VAL A 250 -9.19 -8.27 1.14
N GLU A 251 -9.29 -8.54 -0.16
CA GLU A 251 -8.25 -8.22 -1.15
C GLU A 251 -8.87 -7.80 -2.48
N CYS A 252 -8.07 -7.16 -3.33
CA CYS A 252 -8.51 -6.87 -4.68
C CYS A 252 -8.45 -8.12 -5.57
N VAL A 253 -9.40 -8.21 -6.50
CA VAL A 253 -9.51 -9.30 -7.47
C VAL A 253 -9.58 -8.69 -8.87
N ILE A 254 -8.56 -8.94 -9.70
CA ILE A 254 -8.43 -8.37 -11.04
C ILE A 254 -8.91 -9.32 -12.14
N GLY A 255 -9.23 -8.76 -13.32
CA GLY A 255 -9.62 -9.51 -14.52
C GLY A 255 -11.07 -10.00 -14.55
N GLU A 256 -11.46 -10.64 -15.66
CA GLU A 256 -12.85 -11.04 -15.91
C GLU A 256 -13.41 -11.98 -14.83
N LYS A 257 -14.40 -11.49 -14.06
CA LYS A 257 -15.28 -12.30 -13.22
C LYS A 257 -16.25 -13.09 -14.10
N LYS A 258 -15.81 -14.15 -14.78
CA LYS A 258 -16.71 -14.98 -15.60
C LYS A 258 -17.69 -15.79 -14.72
N ASN A 259 -18.98 -15.46 -14.85
CA ASN A 259 -20.16 -16.29 -14.57
C ASN A 259 -20.32 -16.87 -13.15
N THR A 260 -20.60 -16.03 -12.16
CA THR A 260 -21.57 -16.40 -11.12
C THR A 260 -22.97 -16.14 -11.67
N MET A 261 -23.93 -17.06 -11.49
CA MET A 261 -25.23 -17.11 -12.21
C MET A 261 -26.19 -15.90 -12.05
N ILE A 262 -25.75 -14.78 -11.49
CA ILE A 262 -26.48 -13.52 -11.46
C ILE A 262 -25.45 -12.39 -11.49
N ALA A 263 -24.96 -12.02 -12.66
CA ALA A 263 -24.22 -10.77 -12.84
C ALA A 263 -24.57 -10.22 -14.22
N GLU A 264 -25.51 -9.27 -14.24
CA GLU A 264 -25.62 -8.33 -15.35
C GLU A 264 -24.23 -7.73 -15.59
N GLU A 265 -23.90 -7.47 -16.86
CA GLU A 265 -22.65 -6.82 -17.30
C GLU A 265 -22.45 -5.50 -16.54
N ARG A 266 -21.84 -5.58 -15.36
CA ARG A 266 -21.40 -4.42 -14.60
C ARG A 266 -20.13 -3.94 -15.27
N ASP A 267 -20.25 -2.81 -15.96
CA ASP A 267 -19.16 -1.89 -16.26
C ASP A 267 -18.28 -1.78 -15.01
N ASP A 268 -17.13 -2.48 -14.98
CA ASP A 268 -16.27 -2.54 -13.80
C ASP A 268 -15.54 -1.20 -13.68
N LYS A 269 -16.27 -0.18 -13.21
CA LYS A 269 -15.79 1.20 -13.03
C LYS A 269 -14.50 1.28 -12.18
N LEU A 270 -14.17 0.22 -11.45
CA LEU A 270 -13.00 0.11 -10.61
C LEU A 270 -11.86 -0.71 -11.23
N GLU A 271 -12.02 -1.31 -12.41
CA GLU A 271 -10.98 -2.11 -13.08
C GLU A 271 -9.68 -1.31 -13.23
N HIS A 272 -9.78 -0.05 -13.67
CA HIS A 272 -8.61 0.82 -13.79
C HIS A 272 -7.89 1.02 -12.44
N VAL A 273 -8.66 1.21 -11.36
CA VAL A 273 -8.10 1.40 -10.00
C VAL A 273 -7.44 0.12 -9.51
N ARG A 274 -8.05 -1.04 -9.76
CA ARG A 274 -7.50 -2.35 -9.41
C ARG A 274 -6.19 -2.63 -10.16
N LEU A 275 -6.11 -2.30 -11.45
CA LEU A 275 -4.87 -2.40 -12.23
C LEU A 275 -3.80 -1.40 -11.78
N GLN A 276 -4.20 -0.19 -11.36
CA GLN A 276 -3.26 0.75 -10.75
C GLN A 276 -2.69 0.20 -9.44
N LEU A 277 -3.51 -0.46 -8.62
CA LEU A 277 -3.07 -1.09 -7.38
C LEU A 277 -2.04 -2.20 -7.64
N ASP A 278 -2.22 -3.00 -8.69
CA ASP A 278 -1.22 -4.01 -9.12
C ASP A 278 0.13 -3.38 -9.44
N MET A 279 0.11 -2.24 -10.15
CA MET A 279 1.33 -1.48 -10.42
C MET A 279 1.97 -0.92 -9.14
N VAL A 280 1.18 -0.52 -8.15
CA VAL A 280 1.69 -0.09 -6.83
C VAL A 280 2.37 -1.27 -6.13
N MET A 281 1.75 -2.45 -6.11
CA MET A 281 2.36 -3.65 -5.52
C MET A 281 3.69 -4.00 -6.19
N MET A 282 3.75 -3.94 -7.52
CA MET A 282 4.99 -4.17 -8.29
C MET A 282 6.12 -3.18 -7.94
N VAL A 283 5.79 -1.92 -7.64
CA VAL A 283 6.78 -0.87 -7.34
C VAL A 283 7.24 -0.90 -5.88
N HIS A 284 6.35 -1.25 -4.96
CA HIS A 284 6.60 -1.12 -3.52
C HIS A 284 7.03 -2.42 -2.85
N THR A 285 6.72 -3.57 -3.44
CA THR A 285 7.00 -4.88 -2.85
C THR A 285 7.95 -5.68 -3.75
N SER A 286 8.62 -6.69 -3.19
CA SER A 286 9.56 -7.51 -3.96
C SER A 286 8.85 -8.51 -4.87
N THR A 287 7.69 -9.04 -4.45
CA THR A 287 6.97 -10.13 -5.14
C THR A 287 5.45 -9.99 -5.10
N GLY A 288 4.93 -8.92 -4.47
CA GLY A 288 3.50 -8.67 -4.34
C GLY A 288 2.85 -8.34 -5.67
N LYS A 289 1.55 -8.65 -5.73
CA LYS A 289 0.70 -8.52 -6.91
C LYS A 289 -0.77 -8.57 -6.52
N GLU A 290 -1.60 -7.94 -7.34
CA GLU A 290 -3.03 -8.21 -7.34
C GLU A 290 -3.30 -9.49 -8.13
N ARG A 291 -4.29 -10.27 -7.68
CA ARG A 291 -4.55 -11.62 -8.22
C ARG A 291 -5.87 -11.69 -8.96
N THR A 292 -5.88 -12.44 -10.05
CA THR A 292 -7.11 -12.88 -10.70
C THR A 292 -7.81 -13.97 -9.87
N LEU A 293 -9.09 -14.24 -10.13
CA LEU A 293 -9.81 -15.35 -9.48
C LEU A 293 -9.10 -16.70 -9.68
N LYS A 294 -8.48 -16.94 -10.85
CA LYS A 294 -7.74 -18.18 -11.13
C LYS A 294 -6.46 -18.30 -10.28
N GLU A 295 -5.80 -17.18 -10.02
CA GLU A 295 -4.63 -17.18 -9.15
C GLU A 295 -5.01 -17.32 -7.68
N TRP A 296 -6.13 -16.70 -7.26
CA TRP A 296 -6.73 -16.93 -5.94
C TRP A 296 -7.10 -18.40 -5.73
N ASP A 297 -7.75 -19.02 -6.71
CA ASP A 297 -8.08 -20.45 -6.73
C ASP A 297 -6.83 -21.33 -6.52
N PHE A 298 -5.76 -21.03 -7.25
CA PHE A 298 -4.48 -21.72 -7.13
C PHE A 298 -3.89 -21.62 -5.72
N VAL A 299 -3.72 -20.40 -5.18
CA VAL A 299 -3.08 -20.23 -3.86
C VAL A 299 -3.92 -20.82 -2.73
N LEU A 300 -5.25 -20.73 -2.81
CA LEU A 300 -6.16 -21.31 -1.82
C LEU A 300 -6.13 -22.85 -1.86
N THR A 301 -6.11 -23.43 -3.05
CA THR A 301 -6.03 -24.88 -3.24
C THR A 301 -4.71 -25.43 -2.72
N GLU A 302 -3.59 -24.78 -3.04
CA GLU A 302 -2.26 -25.18 -2.56
C GLU A 302 -2.07 -24.97 -1.04
N ALA A 303 -2.81 -24.02 -0.45
CA ALA A 303 -2.93 -23.87 1.00
C ALA A 303 -3.86 -24.92 1.65
N GLY A 304 -4.55 -25.72 0.83
CA GLY A 304 -5.40 -26.83 1.25
C GLY A 304 -6.84 -26.44 1.58
N PHE A 305 -7.35 -25.32 1.08
CA PHE A 305 -8.77 -24.98 1.19
C PHE A 305 -9.55 -25.64 0.05
N ALA A 306 -10.41 -26.61 0.38
CA ALA A 306 -11.20 -27.34 -0.60
C ALA A 306 -12.42 -26.56 -1.12
N ARG A 307 -12.86 -25.52 -0.39
CA ARG A 307 -14.01 -24.70 -0.72
C ARG A 307 -13.77 -23.25 -0.34
N TYR A 308 -14.09 -22.35 -1.25
CA TYR A 308 -14.18 -20.92 -0.98
C TYR A 308 -15.38 -20.29 -1.71
N GLU A 309 -15.74 -19.10 -1.28
CA GLU A 309 -16.76 -18.24 -1.88
C GLU A 309 -16.17 -16.84 -2.06
N VAL A 310 -16.63 -16.09 -3.08
CA VAL A 310 -16.23 -14.69 -3.27
C VAL A 310 -17.49 -13.83 -3.28
N ARG A 311 -17.51 -12.80 -2.43
CA ARG A 311 -18.56 -11.79 -2.35
C ARG A 311 -18.02 -10.45 -2.82
N ASP A 312 -18.74 -9.82 -3.74
CA ASP A 312 -18.53 -8.43 -4.14
C ASP A 312 -19.47 -7.53 -3.35
N PHE A 313 -19.00 -6.34 -2.97
CA PHE A 313 -19.76 -5.32 -2.25
C PHE A 313 -19.55 -3.91 -2.83
N ASP A 314 -19.29 -3.85 -4.15
CA ASP A 314 -19.12 -2.64 -4.97
C ASP A 314 -17.99 -1.72 -4.44
N ASP A 315 -16.82 -2.30 -4.16
CA ASP A 315 -15.58 -1.61 -3.78
C ASP A 315 -14.36 -2.17 -4.54
N VAL A 316 -13.18 -1.59 -4.32
CA VAL A 316 -11.93 -2.08 -4.92
C VAL A 316 -11.64 -3.50 -4.44
N GLN A 317 -11.87 -3.74 -3.15
CA GLN A 317 -11.74 -5.05 -2.51
C GLN A 317 -12.94 -5.97 -2.81
N SER A 318 -12.68 -7.26 -2.74
CA SER A 318 -13.67 -8.33 -2.65
C SER A 318 -13.45 -9.09 -1.34
N LEU A 319 -14.49 -9.78 -0.86
CA LEU A 319 -14.39 -10.67 0.29
C LEU A 319 -14.32 -12.12 -0.21
N ILE A 320 -13.19 -12.77 0.02
CA ILE A 320 -12.99 -14.19 -0.27
C ILE A 320 -13.09 -14.97 1.05
N ILE A 321 -13.97 -15.97 1.10
CA ILE A 321 -14.27 -16.74 2.31
C ILE A 321 -13.78 -18.16 2.08
N ALA A 322 -12.65 -18.53 2.69
CA ALA A 322 -12.08 -19.86 2.60
C ALA A 322 -12.49 -20.70 3.81
N TYR A 323 -13.05 -21.89 3.56
CA TYR A 323 -13.61 -22.75 4.62
C TYR A 323 -12.63 -23.87 4.98
N ARG A 324 -12.34 -24.04 6.28
CA ARG A 324 -11.52 -25.17 6.73
C ARG A 324 -12.35 -26.46 6.69
N SER A 325 -11.95 -27.37 5.79
CA SER A 325 -12.37 -28.78 5.79
C SER A 325 -11.83 -29.51 7.00
#